data_AF-A0A2Z7BEJ8-F1
#
_entry.id   AF-A0A2Z7BEJ8-F1
#
_cell.length_a   1.000
_cell.length_b   1.000
_cell.length_c   1.000
_cell.angle_alpha   90.00
_cell.angle_beta   90.00
_cell.angle_gamma   90.00
#
_symmetry.space_group_name_H-M   'P 1'
#
loop_
_entity.id
_entity.type
_entity.pdbx_description
1 polymer ?
#
loop_
_entity_poly.entity_id
_entity_poly.type
_entity_poly.pdbx_seq_one_letter_code
_entity_poly.pdbx_strand_id
1 'polypeptide(L)'
;MYVVLLSEFFESASIRVWKWDENMDAWQQIAAMPPASSHKFYGKKVDINCSGAGDEILVCLNSAEVCTYVMCNLVRNEWIELPQCYIDEDKTREFICAFSFEPRI
;
A
#
# COMPACT_ATOMS: atom_id res chain seq x y z
N MET A 1 -5.76 -8.28 13.01
CA MET A 1 -6.11 -8.14 11.57
C MET A 1 -5.71 -6.74 11.10
N TYR A 2 -5.20 -6.62 9.87
CA TYR A 2 -4.84 -5.33 9.25
C TYR A 2 -5.66 -5.09 7.99
N VAL A 3 -5.95 -3.82 7.69
CA VAL A 3 -6.59 -3.40 6.44
C VAL A 3 -5.87 -2.16 5.92
N VAL A 4 -5.64 -2.13 4.60
CA VAL A 4 -5.04 -0.98 3.91
C VAL A 4 -6.10 -0.32 3.04
N LEU A 5 -6.24 0.99 3.15
CA LEU A 5 -7.26 1.77 2.45
C LEU A 5 -6.64 3.04 1.88
N LEU A 6 -7.15 3.48 0.71
CA LEU A 6 -6.94 4.85 0.24
C LEU A 6 -8.04 5.73 0.81
N SER A 7 -7.66 6.81 1.48
CA SER A 7 -8.60 7.83 1.95
C SER A 7 -8.36 9.14 1.22
N GLU A 8 -9.41 9.68 0.60
CA GLU A 8 -9.38 10.97 -0.08
C GLU A 8 -10.02 12.05 0.80
N PHE A 9 -9.34 13.18 0.96
CA PHE A 9 -9.81 14.30 1.76
C PHE A 9 -9.08 15.59 1.35
N PHE A 10 -9.82 16.70 1.27
CA PHE A 10 -9.31 18.03 0.86
C PHE A 10 -8.39 17.98 -0.37
N GLU A 11 -8.89 17.42 -1.47
CA GLU A 11 -8.15 17.34 -2.75
C GLU A 11 -6.81 16.60 -2.67
N SER A 12 -6.65 15.73 -1.67
CA SER A 12 -5.49 14.87 -1.51
C SER A 12 -5.95 13.46 -1.18
N ALA A 13 -5.02 12.52 -1.31
CA ALA A 13 -5.24 11.14 -0.90
C ALA A 13 -4.12 10.67 0.03
N SER A 14 -4.40 9.70 0.89
CA SER A 14 -3.43 9.06 1.78
C SER A 14 -3.73 7.57 1.92
N ILE A 15 -2.70 6.75 1.77
CA ILE A 15 -2.76 5.31 2.06
C ILE A 15 -2.66 5.14 3.57
N ARG A 16 -3.60 4.41 4.17
CA ARG A 16 -3.70 4.25 5.62
C ARG A 16 -3.78 2.78 5.99
N VAL A 17 -3.08 2.41 7.06
CA VAL A 17 -3.16 1.08 7.65
C VAL A 17 -3.98 1.16 8.93
N TRP A 18 -4.98 0.30 9.00
CA TRP A 18 -5.84 0.12 10.16
C TRP A 18 -5.61 -1.26 10.77
N LYS A 19 -5.60 -1.33 12.09
CA LYS A 19 -5.53 -2.56 12.87
C LYS A 19 -6.79 -2.70 13.70
N TRP A 20 -7.38 -3.89 13.70
CA TRP A 20 -8.46 -4.21 14.61
C TRP A 20 -7.91 -4.40 16.03
N ASP A 21 -8.47 -3.65 17.00
CA ASP A 21 -8.19 -3.82 18.42
C ASP A 21 -9.35 -4.56 19.09
N GLU A 22 -9.07 -5.79 19.53
CA GLU A 22 -10.07 -6.65 20.17
C GLU A 22 -10.51 -6.16 21.55
N ASN A 23 -9.67 -5.40 22.26
CA ASN A 23 -10.01 -4.89 23.58
C ASN A 23 -10.98 -3.71 23.49
N MET A 24 -10.81 -2.88 22.44
CA MET A 24 -11.65 -1.71 22.20
C MET A 24 -12.84 -2.00 21.28
N ASP A 25 -12.90 -3.20 20.69
CA ASP A 25 -13.90 -3.59 19.67
C ASP A 25 -13.97 -2.55 18.53
N ALA A 26 -12.79 -2.07 18.11
CA ALA A 26 -12.69 -0.92 17.21
C ALA A 26 -11.47 -0.98 16.28
N TRP A 27 -11.61 -0.35 15.11
CA TRP A 27 -10.50 -0.13 14.19
C TRP A 27 -9.65 1.06 14.63
N GLN A 28 -8.33 0.86 14.67
CA GLN A 28 -7.35 1.89 15.00
C GLN A 28 -6.44 2.16 13.80
N GLN A 29 -6.28 3.42 13.43
CA GLN A 29 -5.31 3.80 12.41
C GLN A 29 -3.92 3.76 13.02
N ILE A 30 -3.03 2.95 12.45
CA ILE A 30 -1.67 2.75 12.98
C ILE A 30 -0.58 3.31 12.09
N ALA A 31 -0.87 3.55 10.80
CA ALA A 31 0.07 4.15 9.86
C ALA A 31 -0.69 4.98 8.81
N ALA A 32 -0.04 6.03 8.32
CA ALA A 32 -0.55 6.86 7.24
C ALA A 32 0.61 7.35 6.38
N MET A 33 0.51 7.14 5.07
CA MET A 33 1.49 7.63 4.12
C MET A 33 1.47 9.16 4.11
N PRO A 34 2.65 9.82 4.16
CA PRO A 34 2.75 11.27 4.11
C PRO A 34 2.07 11.85 2.85
N PRO A 35 1.35 12.99 2.97
CA PRO A 35 0.62 13.59 1.83
C PRO A 35 1.47 13.83 0.59
N ALA A 36 2.74 14.24 0.76
CA ALA A 36 3.67 14.48 -0.34
C ALA A 36 3.92 13.24 -1.21
N SER A 37 3.81 12.03 -0.65
CA SER A 37 4.01 10.77 -1.36
C SER A 37 2.71 10.18 -1.92
N SER A 38 1.57 10.49 -1.29
CA SER A 38 0.28 9.88 -1.62
C SER A 38 -0.67 10.74 -2.45
N HIS A 39 -0.41 12.06 -2.59
CA HIS A 39 -1.26 12.97 -3.36
C HIS A 39 -1.47 12.49 -4.81
N LYS A 40 -0.47 11.84 -5.41
CA LYS A 40 -0.54 11.29 -6.78
C LYS A 40 -1.63 10.24 -6.99
N PHE A 41 -2.26 9.73 -5.93
CA PHE A 41 -3.36 8.75 -6.00
C PHE A 41 -4.75 9.39 -5.97
N TYR A 42 -4.85 10.69 -5.72
CA TYR A 42 -6.12 11.40 -5.67
C TYR A 42 -6.87 11.32 -7.01
N GLY A 43 -8.13 10.87 -6.96
CA GLY A 43 -9.01 10.71 -8.11
C GLY A 43 -8.74 9.48 -8.97
N LYS A 44 -7.69 8.69 -8.67
CA LYS A 44 -7.19 7.64 -9.58
C LYS A 44 -7.88 6.28 -9.48
N LYS A 45 -8.94 6.13 -8.67
CA LYS A 45 -9.70 4.88 -8.47
C LYS A 45 -8.77 3.64 -8.37
N VAL A 46 -7.87 3.70 -7.40
CA VAL A 46 -6.79 2.72 -7.26
C VAL A 46 -7.31 1.41 -6.66
N ASP A 47 -7.02 0.30 -7.33
CA ASP A 47 -7.10 -1.04 -6.77
C ASP A 47 -5.92 -1.29 -5.83
N ILE A 48 -6.21 -1.77 -4.63
CA ILE A 48 -5.24 -1.98 -3.57
C ILE A 48 -5.25 -3.44 -3.17
N ASN A 49 -4.07 -4.06 -3.23
CA ASN A 49 -3.83 -5.36 -2.64
C ASN A 49 -2.54 -5.30 -1.82
N CYS A 50 -2.43 -6.15 -0.80
CA CYS A 50 -1.32 -6.08 0.12
C CYS A 50 -0.98 -7.44 0.73
N SER A 51 0.26 -7.58 1.18
CA SER A 51 0.74 -8.76 1.89
C SER A 51 1.69 -8.32 3.00
N GLY A 52 1.54 -8.92 4.19
CA GLY A 52 2.33 -8.59 5.38
C GLY A 52 3.31 -9.70 5.75
N ALA A 53 4.47 -9.30 6.25
CA ALA A 53 5.48 -10.19 6.83
C ALA A 53 6.15 -9.49 8.03
N GLY A 54 5.98 -10.03 9.24
CA GLY A 54 6.46 -9.37 10.46
C GLY A 54 5.84 -7.99 10.63
N ASP A 55 6.68 -6.97 10.79
CA ASP A 55 6.28 -5.56 10.97
C ASP A 55 6.21 -4.78 9.65
N GLU A 56 6.27 -5.46 8.51
CA GLU A 56 6.25 -4.84 7.19
C GLU A 56 5.02 -5.26 6.37
N ILE A 57 4.49 -4.31 5.59
CA ILE A 57 3.41 -4.55 4.62
C ILE A 57 3.85 -4.06 3.25
N LEU A 58 3.87 -4.98 2.28
CA LEU A 58 3.93 -4.64 0.86
C LEU A 58 2.53 -4.26 0.39
N VAL A 59 2.38 -3.06 -0.16
CA VAL A 59 1.13 -2.56 -0.72
C VAL A 59 1.31 -2.30 -2.22
N CYS A 60 0.50 -2.93 -3.04
CA CYS A 60 0.43 -2.68 -4.48
C CYS A 60 -0.78 -1.80 -4.80
N LEU A 61 -0.56 -0.85 -5.69
CA LEU A 61 -1.50 0.20 -6.08
C LEU A 61 -1.60 0.20 -7.60
N ASN A 62 -2.78 -0.15 -8.12
CA ASN A 62 -3.03 -0.28 -9.55
C ASN A 62 -4.19 0.60 -10.00
N SER A 63 -4.04 1.30 -11.12
CA SER A 63 -5.10 1.96 -11.86
C SER A 63 -4.68 2.10 -13.33
N ALA A 64 -5.53 2.69 -14.17
CA ALA A 64 -5.17 2.97 -15.56
C ALA A 64 -3.95 3.91 -15.70
N GLU A 65 -3.62 4.67 -14.66
CA GLU A 65 -2.56 5.69 -14.66
C GLU A 65 -1.43 5.41 -13.66
N VAL A 66 -1.59 4.39 -12.82
CA VAL A 66 -0.67 4.08 -11.73
C VAL A 66 -0.46 2.59 -11.66
N CYS A 67 0.79 2.16 -11.72
CA CYS A 67 1.19 0.83 -11.31
C CYS A 67 2.42 1.00 -10.42
N THR A 68 2.25 0.95 -9.10
CA THR A 68 3.35 1.13 -8.15
C THR A 68 3.12 0.33 -6.88
N TYR A 69 4.19 0.13 -6.12
CA TYR A 69 4.19 -0.66 -4.91
C TYR A 69 5.13 -0.05 -3.89
N VAL A 70 4.68 -0.11 -2.65
CA VAL A 70 5.34 0.55 -1.53
C VAL A 70 5.50 -0.44 -0.38
N MET A 71 6.61 -0.33 0.33
CA MET A 71 6.82 -1.00 1.59
C MET A 71 6.44 -0.06 2.74
N CYS A 72 5.63 -0.55 3.68
CA CYS A 72 5.25 0.15 4.90
C CYS A 72 5.87 -0.56 6.10
N ASN A 73 6.71 0.13 6.86
CA ASN A 73 7.19 -0.34 8.15
C ASN A 73 6.23 0.15 9.26
N LEU A 74 5.55 -0.76 9.92
CA LEU A 74 4.50 -0.45 10.90
C LEU A 74 5.05 0.14 12.21
N VAL A 75 6.29 -0.19 12.58
CA VAL A 75 6.92 0.28 13.83
C VAL A 75 7.42 1.71 13.66
N ARG A 76 8.03 2.03 12.52
CA ARG A 76 8.64 3.33 12.24
C ARG A 76 7.68 4.28 11.51
N ASN A 77 6.54 3.77 11.04
CA ASN A 77 5.62 4.46 10.13
C ASN A 77 6.35 5.04 8.90
N GLU A 78 7.31 4.26 8.38
CA GLU A 78 8.12 4.62 7.22
C GLU A 78 7.50 4.00 5.96
N TRP A 79 7.49 4.78 4.88
CA TRP A 79 6.93 4.38 3.59
C TRP A 79 7.99 4.54 2.52
N ILE A 80 8.28 3.46 1.81
CA ILE A 80 9.31 3.43 0.76
C ILE A 80 8.65 2.95 -0.52
N GLU A 81 8.68 3.79 -1.56
CA GLU A 81 8.30 3.36 -2.90
C GLU A 81 9.41 2.52 -3.51
N LEU A 82 9.05 1.34 -3.99
CA LEU A 82 10.01 0.39 -4.54
C LEU A 82 10.27 0.68 -6.02
N PRO A 83 11.48 0.39 -6.55
CA PRO A 83 11.80 0.60 -7.95
C PRO A 83 10.86 -0.16 -8.88
N GLN A 84 10.51 0.40 -10.02
CA GLN A 84 9.60 -0.24 -10.99
C GLN A 84 10.15 -1.57 -11.54
N CYS A 85 9.26 -2.56 -11.72
CA CYS A 85 9.57 -3.79 -12.43
C CYS A 85 9.36 -3.58 -13.93
N TYR A 86 10.44 -3.68 -14.70
CA TYR A 86 10.41 -3.64 -16.16
C TYR A 86 10.29 -5.05 -16.73
N ILE A 87 9.42 -5.22 -17.73
CA ILE A 87 9.28 -6.46 -18.49
C ILE A 87 10.29 -6.50 -19.65
N ASP A 88 10.49 -5.35 -20.30
CA ASP A 88 11.49 -5.05 -21.34
C ASP A 88 12.09 -3.66 -21.05
N GLU A 89 13.16 -3.27 -21.76
CA GLU A 89 13.93 -2.03 -21.53
C GLU A 89 13.06 -0.77 -21.31
N ASP A 90 11.88 -0.67 -21.96
CA ASP A 90 10.96 0.48 -21.85
C ASP A 90 9.52 0.14 -21.40
N LYS A 91 9.22 -1.12 -21.05
CA LYS A 91 7.84 -1.51 -20.70
C LYS A 91 7.71 -1.84 -19.22
N THR A 92 7.05 -0.95 -18.49
CA THR A 92 6.63 -1.22 -17.10
C THR A 92 5.46 -2.20 -17.08
N ARG A 93 5.32 -2.93 -15.97
CA ARG A 93 4.10 -3.72 -15.73
C ARG A 93 2.88 -2.80 -15.66
N GLU A 94 1.76 -3.28 -16.20
CA GLU A 94 0.45 -2.60 -16.14
C GLU A 94 -0.34 -3.00 -14.88
N PHE A 95 0.02 -4.13 -14.27
CA PHE A 95 -0.62 -4.63 -13.06
C PHE A 95 0.37 -5.44 -12.21
N ILE A 96 0.24 -5.29 -10.90
CA ILE A 96 1.02 -6.01 -9.90
C ILE A 96 0.15 -6.41 -8.72
N CYS A 97 0.51 -7.52 -8.09
CA CYS A 97 -0.20 -8.02 -6.93
C CYS A 97 0.78 -8.53 -5.87
N ALA A 98 0.50 -8.18 -4.62
CA ALA A 98 1.22 -8.63 -3.45
C ALA A 98 0.78 -10.05 -3.12
N PHE A 99 1.71 -10.99 -3.29
CA PHE A 99 1.54 -12.38 -2.89
C PHE A 99 2.64 -12.77 -1.92
N SER A 100 2.26 -13.36 -0.80
CA SER A 100 3.19 -14.06 0.07
C SER A 100 3.30 -15.51 -0.38
N PHE A 101 4.52 -15.97 -0.62
CA PHE A 101 4.79 -17.38 -0.86
C PHE A 101 5.12 -18.00 0.48
N GLU A 102 4.31 -18.95 0.93
CA GLU A 102 4.76 -19.92 1.92
C GLU A 102 5.69 -20.89 1.19
N PRO A 103 7.00 -20.92 1.47
CA PRO A 103 7.89 -21.90 0.86
C PRO A 103 7.49 -23.28 1.39
N ARG A 104 6.72 -24.02 0.61
CA ARG A 104 6.53 -25.46 0.81
C ARG A 104 7.74 -26.14 0.20
N ILE A 105 8.72 -26.47 1.06
CA ILE A 105 9.84 -27.37 0.74
C ILE A 105 9.34 -28.80 0.79
#